data_AF-A0AAE3I4E2-F1
#
_entry.id   AF-A0AAE3I4E2-F1
#
_cell.length_a   1.000
_cell.length_b   1.000
_cell.length_c   1.000
_cell.angle_alpha   90.00
_cell.angle_beta   90.00
_cell.angle_gamma   90.00
#
_symmetry.space_group_name_H-M   'P 1'
#
loop_
_entity.id
_entity.type
_entity.pdbx_description
1 polymer ?
#
loop_
_entity_poly.entity_id
_entity_poly.type
_entity_poly.pdbx_seq_one_letter_code
_entity_poly.pdbx_strand_id
1 'polypeptide(L)'
;MVPYFLQRLGLDTTADERAIRRAYARELKKIDQENDPEAFQSLRSAYDAALLWDKQTSRPVATSSTGADHQDAAGVSGPETVRSFAPRNVAVPKLRRDLPQDMPAAPAQRDDPSVIAERAYAGFMETFTQAMADPLAVPNYEPWQAAIEELLESEALVSIAARDIFERKVAHFLTQGWKRGHEALFVAASNVFRWNEDRRHLQRFGNVGFVLDRALQERALFDCQQPKDRALQRTLIVRLRSSAEPTAKELQSSFAILENVVRNFPTWLGIITDVDQLSRWRELHAALPLRKQAKPISVKPATRASAKTGSSGYGWAAVLFLIFLANAARLVGSGPTLPPLAVPTTSATSKLELPLEPPPASQASGGTTSTSFAPPIAPRPLSQKAVAALVKRTPSPEVCDEVFRISQVHGLGTRQQDADPGPAFDRQIMACVGKRYWPPSMVSDVSVEQAFRREKARLAVENRKLQADLAKIRLNPPATYPPGAVPQVKGIFKDSAIP
;
A
#
# COMPACT_ATOMS: atom_id res chain seq x y z
N MET A 1 21.30 -18.37 26.83
CA MET A 1 21.46 -19.12 25.56
C MET A 1 21.45 -18.11 24.43
N VAL A 2 22.54 -17.99 23.67
CA VAL A 2 22.63 -17.02 22.57
C VAL A 2 21.93 -17.62 21.34
N PRO A 3 21.00 -16.90 20.69
CA PRO A 3 20.38 -17.36 19.45
C PRO A 3 21.42 -17.64 18.35
N TYR A 4 21.24 -18.72 17.59
CA TYR A 4 22.18 -19.17 16.55
C TYR A 4 22.53 -18.06 15.54
N PHE A 5 21.58 -17.19 15.18
CA PHE A 5 21.81 -16.09 14.24
C PHE A 5 22.76 -15.01 14.78
N LEU A 6 22.74 -14.70 16.09
CA LEU A 6 23.70 -13.79 16.71
C LEU A 6 25.09 -14.45 16.81
N GLN A 7 25.12 -15.74 17.12
CA GLN A 7 26.36 -16.51 17.14
C GLN A 7 27.03 -16.56 15.76
N ARG A 8 26.25 -16.71 14.68
CA ARG A 8 26.76 -16.69 13.29
C ARG A 8 27.35 -15.33 12.91
N LEU A 9 26.79 -14.24 13.43
CA LEU A 9 27.31 -12.86 13.25
C LEU A 9 28.45 -12.52 14.24
N GLY A 10 28.78 -13.41 15.17
CA GLY A 10 29.78 -13.17 16.21
C GLY A 10 29.37 -12.11 17.23
N LEU A 11 28.06 -12.05 17.54
CA LEU A 11 27.45 -11.08 18.44
C LEU A 11 26.84 -11.76 19.67
N ASP A 12 26.74 -10.99 20.76
CA ASP A 12 26.07 -11.40 21.99
C ASP A 12 24.62 -10.90 22.05
N THR A 13 23.89 -11.27 23.12
CA THR A 13 22.50 -10.87 23.35
C THR A 13 22.34 -9.42 23.85
N THR A 14 23.41 -8.61 23.82
CA THR A 14 23.36 -7.16 24.11
C THR A 14 23.63 -6.31 22.87
N ALA A 15 23.80 -6.95 21.71
CA ALA A 15 24.07 -6.27 20.45
C ALA A 15 22.90 -5.38 20.02
N ASP A 16 23.20 -4.12 19.74
CA ASP A 16 22.28 -3.14 19.18
C ASP A 16 22.20 -3.21 17.65
N GLU A 17 21.20 -2.57 17.04
CA GLU A 17 21.04 -2.51 15.59
C GLU A 17 22.34 -2.08 14.85
N ARG A 18 23.11 -1.17 15.45
CA ARG A 18 24.39 -0.70 14.88
C ARG A 18 25.48 -1.77 14.92
N ALA A 19 25.55 -2.59 15.97
CA ALA A 19 26.45 -3.74 16.05
C ALA A 19 26.06 -4.82 15.03
N ILE A 20 24.77 -5.12 14.88
CA ILE A 20 24.25 -6.08 13.89
C ILE A 20 24.63 -5.69 12.46
N ARG A 21 24.40 -4.42 12.08
CA ARG A 21 24.76 -3.90 10.74
C ARG A 21 26.27 -3.94 10.47
N ARG A 22 27.10 -3.60 11.47
CA ARG A 22 28.57 -3.64 11.33
C ARG A 22 29.09 -5.08 11.21
N ALA A 23 28.53 -6.02 11.95
CA ALA A 23 28.90 -7.43 11.85
C ALA A 23 28.54 -8.01 10.48
N TYR A 24 27.33 -7.72 9.97
CA TYR A 24 26.91 -8.13 8.63
C TYR A 24 27.85 -7.58 7.54
N ALA A 25 28.20 -6.30 7.60
CA ALA A 25 29.12 -5.69 6.63
C ALA A 25 30.54 -6.30 6.67
N ARG A 26 31.00 -6.74 7.86
CA ARG A 26 32.29 -7.42 8.01
C ARG A 26 32.28 -8.83 7.41
N GLU A 27 31.21 -9.59 7.64
CA GLU A 27 31.10 -10.95 7.11
C GLU A 27 30.77 -10.96 5.62
N LEU A 28 30.00 -9.98 5.13
CA LEU A 28 29.67 -9.85 3.71
C LEU A 28 30.92 -9.63 2.85
N LYS A 29 31.92 -8.89 3.36
CA LYS A 29 33.21 -8.69 2.65
C LYS A 29 34.03 -9.96 2.48
N LYS A 30 33.73 -11.02 3.23
CA LYS A 30 34.44 -12.30 3.16
C LYS A 30 33.77 -13.29 2.21
N ILE A 31 32.55 -12.99 1.75
CA ILE A 31 31.78 -13.86 0.86
C ILE A 31 31.88 -13.31 -0.55
N ASP A 32 32.38 -14.14 -1.45
CA ASP A 32 32.28 -13.91 -2.89
C ASP A 32 30.87 -14.30 -3.34
N GLN A 33 30.06 -13.31 -3.69
CA GLN A 33 28.63 -13.49 -3.99
C GLN A 33 28.39 -14.29 -5.29
N GLU A 34 29.36 -14.27 -6.21
CA GLU A 34 29.24 -14.98 -7.48
C GLU A 34 29.61 -16.47 -7.33
N ASN A 35 30.59 -16.76 -6.47
CA ASN A 35 31.10 -18.11 -6.27
C ASN A 35 30.50 -18.85 -5.06
N ASP A 36 29.85 -18.15 -4.12
CA ASP A 36 29.24 -18.76 -2.93
C ASP A 36 27.85 -18.16 -2.59
N PRO A 37 26.82 -18.48 -3.42
CA PRO A 37 25.47 -17.99 -3.21
C PRO A 37 24.82 -18.55 -1.94
N GLU A 38 25.22 -19.75 -1.49
CA GLU A 38 24.67 -20.40 -0.30
C GLU A 38 25.16 -19.70 0.98
N ALA A 39 26.45 -19.37 1.07
CA ALA A 39 26.96 -18.60 2.20
C ALA A 39 26.34 -17.21 2.27
N PHE A 40 26.10 -16.55 1.13
CA PHE A 40 25.41 -15.26 1.08
C PHE A 40 23.96 -15.36 1.59
N GLN A 41 23.19 -16.36 1.16
CA GLN A 41 21.82 -16.58 1.63
C GLN A 41 21.78 -16.90 3.14
N SER A 42 22.71 -17.74 3.62
CA SER A 42 22.85 -18.05 5.04
C SER A 42 23.16 -16.80 5.87
N LEU A 43 24.11 -15.98 5.44
CA LEU A 43 24.45 -14.72 6.12
C LEU A 43 23.27 -13.74 6.10
N ARG A 44 22.54 -13.66 4.99
CA ARG A 44 21.39 -12.77 4.86
C ARG A 44 20.24 -13.18 5.79
N SER A 45 19.92 -14.46 5.85
CA SER A 45 18.88 -14.98 6.75
C SER A 45 19.21 -14.73 8.24
N ALA A 46 20.49 -14.87 8.62
CA ALA A 46 20.95 -14.57 9.98
C ALA A 46 20.84 -13.08 10.32
N TYR A 47 21.17 -12.19 9.37
CA TYR A 47 21.02 -10.75 9.54
C TYR A 47 19.55 -10.32 9.70
N ASP A 48 18.66 -10.83 8.85
CA ASP A 48 17.24 -10.50 8.91
C ASP A 48 16.60 -11.01 10.22
N ALA A 49 16.99 -12.21 10.69
CA ALA A 49 16.57 -12.74 11.98
C ALA A 49 17.09 -11.89 13.16
N ALA A 50 18.33 -11.40 13.09
CA ALA A 50 18.90 -10.54 14.12
C ALA A 50 18.18 -9.19 14.23
N LEU A 51 17.81 -8.56 13.10
CA LEU A 51 17.04 -7.32 13.09
C LEU A 51 15.61 -7.48 13.64
N LEU A 52 14.97 -8.62 13.37
CA LEU A 52 13.66 -8.93 13.94
C LEU A 52 13.74 -9.13 15.45
N TRP A 53 14.79 -9.82 15.91
CA TRP A 53 15.04 -10.03 17.33
C TRP A 53 15.29 -8.72 18.07
N ASP A 54 16.14 -7.83 17.54
CA ASP A 54 16.44 -6.50 18.09
C ASP A 54 15.17 -5.62 18.21
N LYS A 55 14.28 -5.66 17.21
CA LYS A 55 12.98 -4.95 17.26
C LYS A 55 12.05 -5.50 18.34
N GLN A 56 12.16 -6.78 18.66
CA GLN A 56 11.32 -7.44 19.65
C GLN A 56 11.85 -7.24 21.08
N THR A 57 13.17 -7.19 21.27
CA THR A 57 13.82 -6.90 22.56
C THR A 57 13.87 -5.41 22.89
N SER A 58 13.95 -4.53 21.89
CA SER A 58 13.90 -3.07 22.05
C SER A 58 12.50 -2.53 22.33
N ARG A 59 11.47 -3.39 22.32
CA ARG A 59 10.11 -2.99 22.68
C ARG A 59 10.01 -2.87 24.20
N PRO A 60 9.75 -1.68 24.77
CA PRO A 60 9.62 -1.54 26.22
C PRO A 60 8.49 -2.47 26.68
N VAL A 61 8.84 -3.38 27.59
CA VAL A 61 7.86 -4.19 28.33
C VAL A 61 6.97 -3.19 29.04
N ALA A 62 5.74 -3.02 28.54
CA ALA A 62 4.68 -2.37 29.29
C ALA A 62 4.41 -3.25 30.50
N THR A 63 5.12 -2.95 31.59
CA THR A 63 4.85 -3.47 32.92
C THR A 63 3.43 -3.07 33.28
N SER A 64 2.55 -4.06 33.29
CA SER A 64 1.27 -4.01 33.97
C SER A 64 1.52 -3.60 35.43
N SER A 65 1.19 -2.36 35.77
CA SER A 65 1.20 -1.88 37.14
C SER A 65 -0.08 -2.29 37.86
N THR A 66 0.03 -2.83 39.06
CA THR A 66 -0.69 -2.49 40.33
C THR A 66 -0.34 -3.60 41.33
N GLY A 67 0.18 -3.38 42.54
CA GLY A 67 0.52 -2.18 43.30
C GLY A 67 1.11 -2.61 44.65
N ALA A 68 1.77 -1.70 45.34
CA ALA A 68 1.86 -1.60 46.81
C ALA A 68 2.90 -0.53 47.16
N ASP A 69 2.35 0.63 47.54
CA ASP A 69 2.81 1.61 48.53
C ASP A 69 4.14 1.32 49.26
N HIS A 70 5.06 2.30 49.25
CA HIS A 70 5.46 3.06 50.44
C HIS A 70 6.47 4.16 50.03
N GLN A 71 6.13 5.40 50.38
CA GLN A 71 7.00 6.57 50.35
C GLN A 71 7.08 7.08 51.81
N ASP A 72 8.29 7.50 52.21
CA ASP A 72 8.73 8.17 53.46
C ASP A 72 9.98 7.43 54.00
N ALA A 73 11.10 8.04 54.41
CA ALA A 73 11.44 9.42 54.72
C ALA A 73 12.98 9.63 54.62
N ALA A 74 13.38 10.89 54.70
CA ALA A 74 14.75 11.39 54.71
C ALA A 74 15.61 10.93 55.91
N GLY A 75 16.94 10.90 55.73
CA GLY A 75 17.89 10.74 56.84
C GLY A 75 19.36 10.57 56.44
N VAL A 76 20.06 11.70 56.36
CA VAL A 76 21.51 12.01 56.58
C VAL A 76 22.49 10.83 56.82
N SER A 77 23.62 10.85 56.08
CA SER A 77 25.03 10.76 56.57
C SER A 77 25.94 10.03 55.56
N GLY A 78 26.92 10.73 54.98
CA GLY A 78 28.16 10.09 54.49
C GLY A 78 29.22 10.06 55.59
N PRO A 79 30.48 9.65 55.34
CA PRO A 79 31.03 9.02 54.12
C PRO A 79 31.85 7.74 54.43
N GLU A 80 32.05 6.84 53.47
CA GLU A 80 33.30 6.05 53.48
C GLU A 80 33.73 5.52 52.11
N THR A 81 35.01 5.74 51.89
CA THR A 81 35.86 5.47 50.73
C THR A 81 36.10 3.99 50.43
N VAL A 82 36.11 3.62 49.15
CA VAL A 82 37.06 2.63 48.62
C VAL A 82 37.74 3.17 47.38
N ARG A 83 39.07 3.06 47.44
CA ARG A 83 40.08 3.73 46.64
C ARG A 83 40.27 3.07 45.28
N SER A 84 40.43 3.91 44.26
CA SER A 84 41.05 3.60 42.99
C SER A 84 42.55 3.33 43.19
N PHE A 85 43.03 2.17 42.74
CA PHE A 85 44.46 1.83 42.65
C PHE A 85 44.80 1.49 41.19
N ALA A 86 45.40 2.46 40.49
CA ALA A 86 46.31 2.18 39.37
C ALA A 86 47.34 3.34 39.29
N PRO A 87 48.65 3.05 39.36
CA PRO A 87 49.68 4.05 39.62
C PRO A 87 49.99 4.94 38.40
N ARG A 88 50.16 6.24 38.67
CA ARG A 88 50.78 7.21 37.76
C ARG A 88 52.31 7.12 37.86
N ASN A 89 52.95 7.30 36.70
CA ASN A 89 54.39 7.53 36.47
C ASN A 89 55.20 6.30 36.04
N VAL A 90 55.09 5.94 34.76
CA VAL A 90 56.23 5.42 33.99
C VAL A 90 56.38 6.29 32.75
N ALA A 91 57.49 7.01 32.67
CA ALA A 91 57.91 7.74 31.49
C ALA A 91 58.22 6.74 30.38
N VAL A 92 57.44 6.78 29.30
CA VAL A 92 57.74 6.05 28.06
C VAL A 92 58.24 7.08 27.04
N PRO A 93 59.45 6.92 26.46
CA PRO A 93 59.93 7.78 25.40
C PRO A 93 59.03 7.59 24.18
N LYS A 94 58.26 8.63 23.79
CA LYS A 94 57.58 8.63 22.50
C LYS A 94 58.63 8.92 21.42
N LEU A 95 59.14 7.85 20.82
CA LEU A 95 59.80 7.89 19.53
C LEU A 95 58.84 8.58 18.54
N ARG A 96 59.22 9.78 18.09
CA ARG A 96 58.55 10.53 17.04
C ARG A 96 58.64 9.69 15.76
N ARG A 97 57.52 9.09 15.35
CA ARG A 97 57.38 8.54 14.00
C ARG A 97 56.63 9.62 13.23
N ASP A 98 57.39 10.48 12.56
CA ASP A 98 56.88 11.47 11.61
C ASP A 98 56.22 10.70 10.44
N LEU A 99 54.92 10.43 10.59
CA LEU A 99 54.04 10.24 9.44
C LEU A 99 53.75 11.65 8.91
N PRO A 100 53.92 11.92 7.61
CA PRO A 100 53.45 13.17 7.03
C PRO A 100 51.95 13.31 7.32
N GLN A 101 51.58 14.23 8.21
CA GLN A 101 50.24 14.77 8.27
C GLN A 101 50.07 15.73 7.08
N ASP A 102 50.12 15.18 5.88
CA ASP A 102 49.68 15.88 4.69
C ASP A 102 48.18 15.64 4.51
N MET A 103 47.47 16.73 4.78
CA MET A 103 46.17 17.16 4.30
C MET A 103 45.11 17.31 5.40
N PRO A 104 44.63 18.54 5.68
CA PRO A 104 43.29 18.67 6.19
C PRO A 104 42.38 18.08 5.11
N ALA A 105 41.71 16.96 5.41
CA ALA A 105 40.55 16.55 4.65
C ALA A 105 39.58 17.73 4.75
N ALA A 106 39.51 18.53 3.67
CA ALA A 106 38.44 19.48 3.49
C ALA A 106 37.13 18.73 3.82
N PRO A 107 36.21 19.29 4.61
CA PRO A 107 34.93 18.65 4.82
C PRO A 107 34.36 18.47 3.42
N ALA A 108 34.27 17.22 2.94
CA ALA A 108 33.52 16.92 1.74
C ALA A 108 32.12 17.43 2.06
N GLN A 109 31.79 18.58 1.47
CA GLN A 109 30.52 19.24 1.61
C GLN A 109 29.55 18.31 0.90
N ARG A 110 29.03 17.33 1.65
CA ARG A 110 28.06 16.39 1.13
C ARG A 110 26.82 17.23 0.87
N ASP A 111 26.60 17.54 -0.39
CA ASP A 111 25.41 18.24 -0.84
C ASP A 111 24.17 17.54 -0.25
N ASP A 112 23.22 18.34 0.23
CA ASP A 112 21.97 17.84 0.82
C ASP A 112 21.26 16.93 -0.20
N PRO A 113 20.91 15.67 0.15
CA PRO A 113 20.19 14.75 -0.72
C PRO A 113 18.94 15.37 -1.36
N SER A 114 18.28 16.28 -0.65
CA SER A 114 17.09 16.99 -1.12
C SER A 114 17.40 17.91 -2.30
N VAL A 115 18.52 18.63 -2.25
CA VAL A 115 18.95 19.56 -3.31
C VAL A 115 19.38 18.78 -4.55
N ILE A 116 20.08 17.66 -4.36
CA ILE A 116 20.50 16.81 -5.47
C ILE A 116 19.27 16.21 -6.18
N ALA A 117 18.32 15.66 -5.40
CA ALA A 117 17.09 15.11 -5.94
C ALA A 117 16.23 16.17 -6.66
N GLU A 118 16.17 17.39 -6.13
CA GLU A 118 15.46 18.51 -6.78
C GLU A 118 16.09 18.84 -8.14
N ARG A 119 17.42 18.94 -8.21
CA ARG A 119 18.13 19.24 -9.47
C ARG A 119 17.91 18.14 -10.51
N ALA A 120 18.04 16.88 -10.12
CA ALA A 120 17.80 15.74 -11.00
C ALA A 120 16.35 15.71 -11.49
N TYR A 121 15.39 15.94 -10.59
CA TYR A 121 13.98 16.03 -10.94
C TYR A 121 13.69 17.19 -11.90
N ALA A 122 14.23 18.38 -11.63
CA ALA A 122 14.03 19.54 -12.50
C ALA A 122 14.56 19.30 -13.92
N GLY A 123 15.77 18.75 -14.06
CA GLY A 123 16.37 18.42 -15.36
C GLY A 123 15.55 17.36 -16.12
N PHE A 124 15.11 16.32 -15.43
CA PHE A 124 14.20 15.31 -16.01
C PHE A 124 12.87 15.92 -16.48
N MET A 125 12.27 16.79 -15.67
CA MET A 125 10.98 17.40 -16.01
C MET A 125 11.10 18.40 -17.15
N GLU A 126 12.23 19.09 -17.30
CA GLU A 126 12.51 19.96 -18.44
C GLU A 126 12.51 19.17 -19.75
N THR A 127 13.28 18.07 -19.82
CA THR A 127 13.32 17.20 -21.01
C THR A 127 11.96 16.58 -21.30
N PHE A 128 11.24 16.13 -20.25
CA PHE A 128 9.89 15.60 -20.36
C PHE A 128 8.92 16.63 -20.96
N THR A 129 8.92 17.85 -20.44
CA THR A 129 7.98 18.89 -20.87
C THR A 129 8.29 19.37 -22.29
N GLN A 130 9.56 19.50 -22.66
CA GLN A 130 9.98 19.85 -24.01
C GLN A 130 9.53 18.79 -25.03
N ALA A 131 9.72 17.50 -24.74
CA ALA A 131 9.28 16.43 -25.63
C ALA A 131 7.75 16.37 -25.75
N MET A 132 7.02 16.68 -24.67
CA MET A 132 5.55 16.69 -24.68
C MET A 132 4.94 17.97 -25.26
N ALA A 133 5.76 18.95 -25.65
CA ALA A 133 5.29 20.17 -26.31
C ALA A 133 4.82 19.93 -27.75
N ASP A 134 5.32 18.88 -28.42
CA ASP A 134 4.87 18.51 -29.77
C ASP A 134 3.48 17.83 -29.72
N PRO A 135 2.44 18.44 -30.33
CA PRO A 135 1.10 17.86 -30.37
C PRO A 135 1.00 16.57 -31.20
N LEU A 136 1.94 16.31 -32.10
CA LEU A 136 1.95 15.13 -32.98
C LEU A 136 2.73 13.95 -32.39
N ALA A 137 3.58 14.18 -31.38
CA ALA A 137 4.35 13.13 -30.75
C ALA A 137 3.45 12.09 -30.07
N VAL A 138 3.54 10.83 -30.50
CA VAL A 138 2.83 9.71 -29.86
C VAL A 138 3.59 9.33 -28.58
N PRO A 139 2.92 9.32 -27.41
CA PRO A 139 3.60 8.97 -26.16
C PRO A 139 4.06 7.50 -26.16
N ASN A 140 5.38 7.28 -26.19
CA ASN A 140 6.04 5.99 -25.94
C ASN A 140 6.69 6.03 -24.55
N TYR A 141 6.64 4.92 -23.81
CA TYR A 141 7.20 4.82 -22.46
C TYR A 141 8.70 4.53 -22.46
N GLU A 142 9.24 3.88 -23.49
CA GLU A 142 10.64 3.40 -23.52
C GLU A 142 11.68 4.53 -23.35
N PRO A 143 11.56 5.71 -24.00
CA PRO A 143 12.52 6.79 -23.81
C PRO A 143 12.52 7.31 -22.37
N TRP A 144 11.34 7.33 -21.72
CA TRP A 144 11.21 7.78 -20.33
C TRP A 144 11.73 6.75 -19.35
N GLN A 145 11.56 5.46 -19.66
CA GLN A 145 12.15 4.38 -18.89
C GLN A 145 13.68 4.49 -18.91
N ALA A 146 14.27 4.59 -20.11
CA ALA A 146 15.71 4.74 -20.26
C ALA A 146 16.25 6.02 -19.58
N ALA A 147 15.56 7.15 -19.70
CA ALA A 147 15.96 8.40 -19.05
C ALA A 147 15.93 8.31 -17.52
N ILE A 148 14.93 7.63 -16.93
CA ILE A 148 14.88 7.42 -15.48
C ILE A 148 16.00 6.45 -15.04
N GLU A 149 16.23 5.36 -15.79
CA GLU A 149 17.30 4.39 -15.51
C GLU A 149 18.67 5.07 -15.53
N GLU A 150 18.98 5.85 -16.57
CA GLU A 150 20.23 6.62 -16.69
C GLU A 150 20.41 7.59 -15.51
N LEU A 151 19.34 8.30 -15.11
CA LEU A 151 19.39 9.19 -13.96
C LEU A 151 19.65 8.45 -12.66
N LEU A 152 19.06 7.27 -12.45
CA LEU A 152 19.28 6.47 -11.25
C LEU A 152 20.70 5.89 -11.18
N GLU A 153 21.32 5.63 -12.33
CA GLU A 153 22.72 5.19 -12.44
C GLU A 153 23.74 6.34 -12.33
N SER A 154 23.31 7.59 -12.53
CA SER A 154 24.17 8.78 -12.44
C SER A 154 24.74 9.03 -11.04
N GLU A 155 25.91 9.68 -10.97
CA GLU A 155 26.54 10.09 -9.71
C GLU A 155 25.61 10.95 -8.83
N ALA A 156 24.70 11.72 -9.44
CA ALA A 156 23.75 12.56 -8.72
C ALA A 156 22.80 11.73 -7.83
N LEU A 157 22.30 10.60 -8.31
CA LEU A 157 21.35 9.79 -7.55
C LEU A 157 21.98 8.56 -6.90
N VAL A 158 23.29 8.54 -6.60
CA VAL A 158 23.91 7.43 -5.86
C VAL A 158 23.36 7.31 -4.42
N SER A 159 22.95 8.43 -3.82
CA SER A 159 22.38 8.45 -2.47
C SER A 159 20.97 7.85 -2.44
N ILE A 160 20.76 6.83 -1.59
CA ILE A 160 19.44 6.21 -1.38
C ILE A 160 18.39 7.26 -0.96
N ALA A 161 18.77 8.22 -0.11
CA ALA A 161 17.87 9.29 0.31
C ALA A 161 17.47 10.21 -0.87
N ALA A 162 18.41 10.51 -1.78
CA ALA A 162 18.10 11.31 -2.96
C ALA A 162 17.20 10.55 -3.94
N ARG A 163 17.42 9.24 -4.13
CA ARG A 163 16.54 8.36 -4.93
C ARG A 163 15.12 8.34 -4.39
N ASP A 164 14.95 8.14 -3.09
CA ASP A 164 13.63 8.12 -2.44
C ASP A 164 12.88 9.46 -2.62
N ILE A 165 13.58 10.59 -2.55
CA ILE A 165 13.00 11.92 -2.77
C ILE A 165 12.60 12.11 -4.24
N PHE A 166 13.48 11.72 -5.17
CA PHE A 166 13.22 11.78 -6.61
C PHE A 166 12.00 10.93 -7.00
N GLU A 167 11.95 9.68 -6.54
CA GLU A 167 10.83 8.77 -6.77
C GLU A 167 9.52 9.36 -6.24
N ARG A 168 9.52 9.89 -5.01
CA ARG A 168 8.35 10.56 -4.42
C ARG A 168 7.87 11.74 -5.26
N LYS A 169 8.78 12.51 -5.86
CA LYS A 169 8.44 13.65 -6.73
C LYS A 169 7.77 13.19 -8.03
N VAL A 170 8.30 12.14 -8.66
CA VAL A 170 7.68 11.54 -9.86
C VAL A 170 6.30 10.98 -9.52
N ALA A 171 6.19 10.26 -8.40
CA ALA A 171 4.93 9.74 -7.88
C ALA A 171 3.91 10.87 -7.65
N HIS A 172 4.32 11.95 -6.99
CA HIS A 172 3.45 13.10 -6.73
C HIS A 172 2.98 13.73 -8.03
N PHE A 173 3.88 13.97 -8.99
CA PHE A 173 3.57 14.53 -10.30
C PHE A 173 2.49 13.73 -11.06
N LEU A 174 2.62 12.40 -11.09
CA LEU A 174 1.64 11.53 -11.74
C LEU A 174 0.25 11.61 -11.09
N THR A 175 0.20 11.86 -9.77
CA THR A 175 -1.07 11.96 -9.04
C THR A 175 -1.72 13.34 -9.08
N GLN A 176 -1.09 14.38 -9.63
CA GLN A 176 -1.63 15.74 -9.71
C GLN A 176 -2.69 15.94 -10.82
N GLY A 177 -3.21 14.86 -11.38
CA GLY A 177 -4.10 14.86 -12.55
C GLY A 177 -3.34 14.63 -13.85
N TRP A 178 -4.08 14.33 -14.92
CA TRP A 178 -3.48 13.99 -16.20
C TRP A 178 -2.83 15.20 -16.88
N LYS A 179 -1.64 14.99 -17.43
CA LYS A 179 -1.02 15.84 -18.45
C LYS A 179 -0.58 14.95 -19.61
N ARG A 180 -0.40 15.55 -20.79
CA ARG A 180 0.11 14.83 -21.96
C ARG A 180 1.42 14.09 -21.61
N GLY A 181 1.48 12.81 -21.93
CA GLY A 181 2.64 11.96 -21.65
C GLY A 181 2.54 11.19 -20.34
N HIS A 182 1.60 11.50 -19.45
CA HIS A 182 1.41 10.74 -18.20
C HIS A 182 1.11 9.26 -18.46
N GLU A 183 0.42 8.93 -19.55
CA GLU A 183 0.16 7.53 -19.91
C GLU A 183 1.43 6.73 -20.18
N ALA A 184 2.49 7.39 -20.67
CA ALA A 184 3.77 6.78 -20.96
C ALA A 184 4.67 6.82 -19.72
N LEU A 185 4.74 7.99 -19.06
CA LEU A 185 5.52 8.17 -17.83
C LEU A 185 5.04 7.26 -16.71
N PHE A 186 3.73 7.05 -16.56
CA PHE A 186 3.19 6.14 -15.55
C PHE A 186 3.69 4.71 -15.77
N VAL A 187 3.72 4.22 -17.03
CA VAL A 187 4.24 2.89 -17.34
C VAL A 187 5.75 2.83 -17.08
N ALA A 188 6.51 3.81 -17.57
CA ALA A 188 7.96 3.89 -17.37
C ALA A 188 8.32 3.88 -15.87
N ALA A 189 7.74 4.79 -15.09
CA ALA A 189 7.98 4.88 -13.64
C ALA A 189 7.58 3.59 -12.91
N SER A 190 6.45 2.97 -13.28
CA SER A 190 6.01 1.71 -12.67
C SER A 190 6.99 0.56 -12.92
N ASN A 191 7.63 0.54 -14.10
CA ASN A 191 8.62 -0.47 -14.45
C ASN A 191 9.93 -0.22 -13.69
N VAL A 192 10.47 0.99 -13.76
CA VAL A 192 11.79 1.32 -13.19
C VAL A 192 11.78 1.26 -11.66
N PHE A 193 10.77 1.84 -11.01
CA PHE A 193 10.64 1.80 -9.55
C PHE A 193 9.99 0.52 -9.04
N ARG A 194 9.63 -0.41 -9.94
CA ARG A 194 9.03 -1.72 -9.62
C ARG A 194 7.81 -1.63 -8.71
N TRP A 195 7.01 -0.59 -8.89
CA TRP A 195 5.80 -0.35 -8.10
C TRP A 195 4.78 -1.48 -8.17
N ASN A 196 4.78 -2.27 -9.25
CA ASN A 196 3.92 -3.45 -9.39
C ASN A 196 4.31 -4.58 -8.46
N GLU A 197 5.59 -4.69 -8.13
CA GLU A 197 6.16 -5.80 -7.37
C GLU A 197 6.23 -5.48 -5.88
N ASP A 198 6.67 -4.27 -5.52
CA ASP A 198 6.69 -3.81 -4.13
C ASP A 198 5.59 -2.76 -3.85
N ARG A 199 4.34 -3.24 -3.74
CA ARG A 199 3.21 -2.38 -3.34
C ARG A 199 3.37 -1.77 -1.94
N ARG A 200 4.17 -2.39 -1.06
CA ARG A 200 4.36 -1.91 0.32
C ARG A 200 5.27 -0.69 0.35
N HIS A 201 6.22 -0.58 -0.58
CA HIS A 201 7.05 0.60 -0.75
C HIS A 201 6.23 1.86 -0.99
N LEU A 202 5.19 1.78 -1.83
CA LEU A 202 4.29 2.90 -2.10
C LEU A 202 3.66 3.49 -0.82
N GLN A 203 3.40 2.68 0.21
CA GLN A 203 2.81 3.17 1.47
C GLN A 203 3.65 4.26 2.15
N ARG A 204 4.96 4.31 1.89
CA ARG A 204 5.88 5.33 2.42
C ARG A 204 5.61 6.74 1.86
N PHE A 205 4.90 6.83 0.73
CA PHE A 205 4.52 8.09 0.10
C PHE A 205 3.17 8.64 0.60
N GLY A 206 2.55 8.02 1.62
CA GLY A 206 1.28 8.49 2.16
C GLY A 206 0.16 8.39 1.14
N ASN A 207 -0.62 9.47 0.99
CA ASN A 207 -1.76 9.50 0.07
C ASN A 207 -1.34 9.27 -1.40
N VAL A 208 -0.26 9.91 -1.84
CA VAL A 208 0.28 9.74 -3.22
C VAL A 208 0.50 8.26 -3.53
N GLY A 209 1.13 7.55 -2.60
CA GLY A 209 1.39 6.12 -2.72
C GLY A 209 0.13 5.28 -2.80
N PHE A 210 -0.91 5.62 -2.02
CA PHE A 210 -2.19 4.95 -2.10
C PHE A 210 -2.87 5.17 -3.46
N VAL A 211 -2.87 6.42 -3.97
CA VAL A 211 -3.47 6.73 -5.28
C VAL A 211 -2.83 5.87 -6.36
N LEU A 212 -1.51 5.78 -6.34
CA LEU A 212 -0.74 4.95 -7.28
C LEU A 212 -1.03 3.47 -7.09
N ASP A 213 -1.06 2.97 -5.85
CA ASP A 213 -1.37 1.59 -5.56
C ASP A 213 -2.75 1.20 -6.14
N ARG A 214 -3.75 2.05 -5.90
CA ARG A 214 -5.10 1.88 -6.43
C ARG A 214 -5.13 1.94 -7.95
N ALA A 215 -4.46 2.92 -8.57
CA ALA A 215 -4.38 3.05 -10.02
C ALA A 215 -3.74 1.82 -10.68
N LEU A 216 -2.67 1.28 -10.09
CA LEU A 216 -2.03 0.06 -10.57
C LEU A 216 -2.93 -1.17 -10.41
N GLN A 217 -3.72 -1.27 -9.32
CA GLN A 217 -4.71 -2.35 -9.16
C GLN A 217 -5.80 -2.26 -10.24
N GLU A 218 -6.33 -1.06 -10.48
CA GLU A 218 -7.33 -0.81 -11.52
C GLU A 218 -6.79 -1.13 -12.91
N ARG A 219 -5.54 -0.75 -13.20
CA ARG A 219 -4.85 -1.15 -14.44
C ARG A 219 -4.73 -2.67 -14.56
N ALA A 220 -4.32 -3.38 -13.52
CA ALA A 220 -4.21 -4.83 -13.56
C ALA A 220 -5.56 -5.50 -13.83
N LEU A 221 -6.64 -5.02 -13.20
CA LEU A 221 -8.01 -5.47 -13.47
C LEU A 221 -8.44 -5.17 -14.91
N PHE A 222 -8.08 -3.98 -15.42
CA PHE A 222 -8.36 -3.60 -16.80
C PHE A 222 -7.64 -4.53 -17.78
N ASP A 223 -6.38 -4.87 -17.50
CA ASP A 223 -5.56 -5.74 -18.33
C ASP A 223 -6.05 -7.20 -18.33
N CYS A 224 -6.71 -7.67 -17.25
CA CYS A 224 -7.34 -8.99 -17.17
C CYS A 224 -8.67 -9.13 -17.96
N GLN A 225 -9.22 -8.05 -18.53
CA GLN A 225 -10.45 -8.11 -19.32
C GLN A 225 -10.25 -8.88 -20.65
N GLN A 226 -11.36 -9.29 -21.27
CA GLN A 226 -11.29 -9.92 -22.59
C GLN A 226 -10.62 -8.98 -23.62
N PRO A 227 -9.76 -9.50 -24.52
CA PRO A 227 -9.00 -8.67 -25.46
C PRO A 227 -9.87 -7.75 -26.31
N LYS A 228 -11.06 -8.22 -26.72
CA LYS A 228 -12.01 -7.44 -27.52
C LYS A 228 -12.56 -6.22 -26.76
N ASP A 229 -12.99 -6.44 -25.52
CA ASP A 229 -13.52 -5.37 -24.67
C ASP A 229 -12.42 -4.36 -24.35
N ARG A 230 -11.23 -4.87 -23.98
CA ARG A 230 -10.05 -4.05 -23.70
C ARG A 230 -9.66 -3.18 -24.89
N ALA A 231 -9.64 -3.73 -26.10
CA ALA A 231 -9.27 -2.99 -27.31
C ALA A 231 -10.23 -1.83 -27.58
N LEU A 232 -11.54 -2.07 -27.49
CA LEU A 232 -12.57 -1.04 -27.66
C LEU A 232 -12.43 0.06 -26.59
N GLN A 233 -12.26 -0.33 -25.33
CA GLN A 233 -12.10 0.62 -24.22
C GLN A 233 -10.82 1.46 -24.37
N ARG A 234 -9.69 0.87 -24.81
CA ARG A 234 -8.44 1.60 -25.07
C ARG A 234 -8.62 2.69 -26.12
N THR A 235 -9.34 2.41 -27.20
CA THR A 235 -9.64 3.42 -28.23
C THR A 235 -10.41 4.61 -27.64
N LEU A 236 -11.37 4.36 -26.76
CA LEU A 236 -12.13 5.42 -26.09
C LEU A 236 -11.29 6.21 -25.09
N ILE A 237 -10.41 5.55 -24.34
CA ILE A 237 -9.48 6.21 -23.40
C ILE A 237 -8.53 7.14 -24.17
N VAL A 238 -7.99 6.70 -25.31
CA VAL A 238 -7.16 7.54 -26.19
C VAL A 238 -7.98 8.69 -26.76
N ARG A 239 -9.22 8.44 -27.19
CA ARG A 239 -10.11 9.46 -27.73
C ARG A 239 -10.43 10.58 -26.73
N LEU A 240 -10.52 10.26 -25.43
CA LEU A 240 -10.73 11.23 -24.35
C LEU A 240 -9.57 12.21 -24.17
N ARG A 241 -8.35 11.85 -24.59
CA ARG A 241 -7.18 12.75 -24.52
C ARG A 241 -7.21 13.85 -25.59
N SER A 242 -8.08 13.72 -26.59
CA SER A 242 -8.25 14.73 -27.63
C SER A 242 -9.36 15.71 -27.23
N SER A 243 -9.04 17.00 -27.31
CA SER A 243 -9.98 18.10 -27.08
C SER A 243 -11.00 18.29 -28.20
N ALA A 244 -10.90 17.55 -29.31
CA ALA A 244 -11.86 17.62 -30.39
C ALA A 244 -13.24 17.14 -29.92
N GLU A 245 -14.29 17.88 -30.27
CA GLU A 245 -15.66 17.54 -29.86
C GLU A 245 -16.08 16.17 -30.41
N PRO A 246 -16.77 15.35 -29.59
CA PRO A 246 -17.27 14.05 -30.04
C PRO A 246 -18.46 14.23 -31.00
N THR A 247 -18.51 13.39 -32.02
CA THR A 247 -19.64 13.35 -32.94
C THR A 247 -20.87 12.73 -32.28
N ALA A 248 -22.07 13.10 -32.75
CA ALA A 248 -23.32 12.51 -32.25
C ALA A 248 -23.36 10.98 -32.37
N LYS A 249 -22.72 10.41 -33.40
CA LYS A 249 -22.63 8.96 -33.60
C LYS A 249 -21.75 8.30 -32.53
N GLU A 250 -20.61 8.89 -32.20
CA GLU A 250 -19.71 8.41 -31.14
C GLU A 250 -20.40 8.45 -29.77
N LEU A 251 -21.10 9.55 -29.46
CA LEU A 251 -21.87 9.69 -28.23
C LEU A 251 -22.97 8.63 -28.13
N GLN A 252 -23.64 8.30 -29.24
CA GLN A 252 -24.68 7.28 -29.23
C GLN A 252 -24.12 5.86 -29.04
N SER A 253 -23.00 5.50 -29.70
CA SER A 253 -22.48 4.14 -29.68
C SER A 253 -21.60 3.83 -28.48
N SER A 254 -20.85 4.82 -27.99
CA SER A 254 -19.68 4.58 -27.14
C SER A 254 -19.81 5.15 -25.73
N PHE A 255 -20.72 6.10 -25.51
CA PHE A 255 -20.84 6.80 -24.23
C PHE A 255 -21.16 5.89 -23.05
N ALA A 256 -22.07 4.92 -23.22
CA ALA A 256 -22.43 4.01 -22.13
C ALA A 256 -21.25 3.09 -21.73
N ILE A 257 -20.40 2.72 -22.69
CA ILE A 257 -19.17 1.96 -22.44
C ILE A 257 -18.17 2.84 -21.71
N LEU A 258 -17.99 4.09 -22.17
CA LEU A 258 -17.09 5.05 -21.53
C LEU A 258 -17.46 5.32 -20.07
N GLU A 259 -18.74 5.57 -19.76
CA GLU A 259 -19.22 5.74 -18.38
C GLU A 259 -18.96 4.49 -17.52
N ASN A 260 -19.10 3.29 -18.09
CA ASN A 260 -18.77 2.06 -17.38
C ASN A 260 -17.26 1.96 -17.09
N VAL A 261 -16.40 2.34 -18.03
CA VAL A 261 -14.94 2.34 -17.85
C VAL A 261 -14.55 3.34 -16.76
N VAL A 262 -15.07 4.57 -16.82
CA VAL A 262 -14.77 5.62 -15.83
C VAL A 262 -15.24 5.21 -14.44
N ARG A 263 -16.42 4.60 -14.33
CA ARG A 263 -16.94 4.11 -13.05
C ARG A 263 -16.09 2.98 -12.46
N ASN A 264 -15.55 2.09 -13.29
CA ASN A 264 -14.83 0.90 -12.81
C ASN A 264 -13.34 1.17 -12.57
N PHE A 265 -12.75 2.15 -13.25
CA PHE A 265 -11.31 2.46 -13.19
C PHE A 265 -11.02 3.97 -12.99
N PRO A 266 -11.66 4.65 -12.03
CA PRO A 266 -11.60 6.11 -11.91
C PRO A 266 -10.21 6.63 -11.55
N THR A 267 -9.47 5.92 -10.69
CA THR A 267 -8.18 6.36 -10.16
C THR A 267 -7.11 6.28 -11.24
N TRP A 268 -7.06 5.15 -11.94
CA TRP A 268 -6.13 4.93 -13.04
C TRP A 268 -6.39 5.91 -14.18
N LEU A 269 -7.66 6.08 -14.59
CA LEU A 269 -8.00 7.02 -15.65
C LEU A 269 -7.66 8.46 -15.29
N GLY A 270 -7.83 8.87 -14.03
CA GLY A 270 -7.42 10.20 -13.57
C GLY A 270 -5.93 10.51 -13.71
N ILE A 271 -5.08 9.47 -13.80
CA ILE A 271 -3.64 9.62 -14.04
C ILE A 271 -3.34 9.67 -15.55
N ILE A 272 -4.02 8.84 -16.35
CA ILE A 272 -3.63 8.57 -17.75
C ILE A 272 -4.52 9.19 -18.83
N THR A 273 -5.59 9.90 -18.46
CA THR A 273 -6.44 10.62 -19.41
C THR A 273 -7.12 11.85 -18.80
N ASP A 274 -7.55 12.78 -19.65
CA ASP A 274 -8.31 13.95 -19.24
C ASP A 274 -9.75 13.55 -18.87
N VAL A 275 -10.01 13.44 -17.57
CA VAL A 275 -11.35 13.15 -17.06
C VAL A 275 -12.27 14.38 -17.06
N ASP A 276 -11.73 15.60 -17.20
CA ASP A 276 -12.55 16.82 -17.23
C ASP A 276 -13.32 16.94 -18.55
N GLN A 277 -12.75 16.43 -19.65
CA GLN A 277 -13.45 16.26 -20.93
C GLN A 277 -14.73 15.44 -20.81
N LEU A 278 -14.82 14.53 -19.85
CA LEU A 278 -16.00 13.71 -19.66
C LEU A 278 -17.24 14.54 -19.28
N SER A 279 -17.05 15.66 -18.56
CA SER A 279 -18.15 16.57 -18.23
C SER A 279 -18.76 17.15 -19.50
N ARG A 280 -17.92 17.59 -20.45
CA ARG A 280 -18.37 18.08 -21.76
C ARG A 280 -19.07 16.99 -22.57
N TRP A 281 -18.56 15.76 -22.54
CA TRP A 281 -19.20 14.63 -23.22
C TRP A 281 -20.58 14.30 -22.63
N ARG A 282 -20.74 14.38 -21.30
CA ARG A 282 -22.03 14.20 -20.61
C ARG A 282 -23.05 15.24 -21.02
N GLU A 283 -22.64 16.52 -21.11
CA GLU A 283 -23.51 17.61 -21.58
C GLU A 283 -23.99 17.38 -23.01
N LEU A 284 -23.06 17.07 -23.92
CA LEU A 284 -23.39 16.83 -25.33
C LEU A 284 -24.28 15.60 -25.51
N HIS A 285 -24.08 14.54 -24.72
CA HIS A 285 -24.95 13.37 -24.73
C HIS A 285 -26.36 13.69 -24.22
N ALA A 286 -26.48 14.47 -23.13
CA ALA A 286 -27.75 14.89 -22.58
C ALA A 286 -28.56 15.76 -23.56
N ALA A 287 -27.88 16.54 -24.40
CA ALA A 287 -28.50 17.34 -25.46
C ALA A 287 -29.03 16.50 -26.65
N LEU A 288 -28.67 15.22 -26.76
CA LEU A 288 -29.19 14.35 -27.82
C LEU A 288 -30.68 14.04 -27.60
N PRO A 289 -31.48 13.90 -28.67
CA PRO A 289 -32.85 13.43 -28.57
C PRO A 289 -32.92 12.09 -27.82
N LEU A 290 -33.90 11.90 -26.94
CA LEU A 290 -34.05 10.69 -26.10
C LEU A 290 -33.94 9.37 -26.88
N ARG A 291 -34.39 9.33 -28.14
CA ARG A 291 -34.28 8.14 -29.02
C ARG A 291 -32.84 7.81 -29.43
N LYS A 292 -31.94 8.79 -29.40
CA LYS A 292 -30.51 8.68 -29.75
C LYS A 292 -29.61 8.60 -28.53
N GLN A 293 -30.14 8.80 -27.33
CA GLN A 293 -29.37 8.58 -26.10
C GLN A 293 -29.08 7.07 -25.95
N ALA A 294 -27.80 6.76 -25.74
CA ALA A 294 -27.35 5.40 -25.49
C ALA A 294 -28.16 4.79 -24.32
N LYS A 295 -28.74 3.60 -24.53
CA LYS A 295 -29.37 2.88 -23.42
C LYS A 295 -28.30 2.57 -22.37
N PRO A 296 -28.57 2.77 -21.07
CA PRO A 296 -27.63 2.37 -20.03
C PRO A 296 -27.28 0.90 -20.24
N ILE A 297 -25.99 0.55 -20.13
CA ILE A 297 -25.58 -0.85 -20.08
C ILE A 297 -26.31 -1.42 -18.89
N SER A 298 -27.37 -2.18 -19.15
CA SER A 298 -28.04 -2.96 -18.14
C SER A 298 -27.02 -4.00 -17.73
N VAL A 299 -26.29 -3.70 -16.65
CA VAL A 299 -25.57 -4.71 -15.90
C VAL A 299 -26.66 -5.64 -15.44
N LYS A 300 -26.95 -6.67 -16.25
CA LYS A 300 -27.68 -7.82 -15.73
C LYS A 300 -26.88 -8.18 -14.49
N PRO A 301 -27.45 -8.11 -13.26
CA PRO A 301 -26.78 -8.73 -12.13
C PRO A 301 -26.42 -10.10 -12.65
N ALA A 302 -25.16 -10.52 -12.51
CA ALA A 302 -24.73 -11.81 -13.00
C ALA A 302 -25.74 -12.82 -12.46
N THR A 303 -26.72 -13.16 -13.29
CA THR A 303 -27.63 -14.25 -13.08
C THR A 303 -26.63 -15.36 -13.20
N ARG A 304 -26.20 -15.83 -12.03
CA ARG A 304 -25.46 -17.06 -11.81
C ARG A 304 -25.84 -17.92 -12.99
N ALA A 305 -24.88 -18.12 -13.90
CA ALA A 305 -25.16 -18.86 -15.11
C ALA A 305 -25.79 -20.16 -14.60
N SER A 306 -27.11 -20.28 -14.78
CA SER A 306 -27.79 -21.54 -14.62
C SER A 306 -27.16 -22.34 -15.74
N ALA A 307 -26.15 -23.11 -15.38
CA ALA A 307 -25.54 -24.06 -16.27
C ALA A 307 -26.71 -24.82 -16.87
N LYS A 308 -26.95 -24.60 -18.16
CA LYS A 308 -27.73 -25.53 -18.94
C LYS A 308 -26.88 -26.80 -18.93
N THR A 309 -27.19 -27.66 -17.98
CA THR A 309 -26.72 -29.04 -17.93
C THR A 309 -27.32 -29.73 -19.14
N GLY A 310 -26.64 -29.58 -20.28
CA GLY A 310 -26.76 -30.51 -21.38
C GLY A 310 -26.17 -31.83 -20.92
N SER A 311 -27.05 -32.73 -20.48
CA SER A 311 -26.95 -34.18 -20.61
C SER A 311 -25.56 -34.76 -20.92
N SER A 312 -24.87 -35.23 -19.89
CA SER A 312 -24.01 -36.41 -19.97
C SER A 312 -23.97 -37.08 -18.59
N GLY A 313 -25.12 -37.64 -18.20
CA GLY A 313 -25.34 -38.30 -16.91
C GLY A 313 -24.81 -39.74 -16.81
N TYR A 314 -24.12 -40.24 -17.83
CA TYR A 314 -23.63 -41.63 -17.85
C TYR A 314 -22.18 -41.81 -17.38
N GLY A 315 -21.35 -40.76 -17.35
CA GLY A 315 -19.94 -40.87 -16.97
C GLY A 315 -19.71 -41.04 -15.47
N TRP A 316 -20.47 -40.33 -14.64
CA TRP A 316 -20.23 -40.31 -13.18
C TRP A 316 -20.90 -41.47 -12.44
N ALA A 317 -22.02 -41.97 -12.97
CA ALA A 317 -22.68 -43.18 -12.46
C ALA A 317 -21.83 -44.44 -12.66
N ALA A 318 -21.11 -44.55 -13.78
CA ALA A 318 -20.19 -45.66 -14.04
C ALA A 318 -18.98 -45.67 -13.08
N VAL A 319 -18.46 -44.49 -12.74
CA VAL A 319 -17.35 -44.36 -11.78
C VAL A 319 -17.79 -44.70 -10.36
N LEU A 320 -18.98 -44.23 -9.93
CA LEU A 320 -19.53 -44.58 -8.62
C LEU A 320 -19.92 -46.06 -8.54
N PHE A 321 -20.41 -46.67 -9.62
CA PHE A 321 -20.73 -48.09 -9.68
C PHE A 321 -19.48 -48.97 -9.60
N LEU A 322 -18.37 -48.58 -10.24
CA LEU A 322 -17.08 -49.28 -10.14
C LEU A 322 -16.47 -49.17 -8.73
N ILE A 323 -16.58 -48.00 -8.09
CA ILE A 323 -16.14 -47.82 -6.69
C ILE A 323 -17.02 -48.63 -5.73
N PHE A 324 -18.32 -48.74 -6.00
CA PHE A 324 -19.24 -49.55 -5.20
C PHE A 324 -18.97 -51.05 -5.36
N LEU A 325 -18.71 -51.54 -6.58
CA LEU A 325 -18.35 -52.94 -6.84
C LEU A 325 -17.01 -53.34 -6.19
N ALA A 326 -16.01 -52.47 -6.26
CA ALA A 326 -14.70 -52.71 -5.63
C ALA A 326 -14.79 -52.76 -4.09
N ASN A 327 -15.71 -52.01 -3.48
CA ASN A 327 -15.94 -52.04 -2.04
C ASN A 327 -16.86 -53.20 -1.60
N ALA A 328 -17.85 -53.60 -2.42
CA ALA A 328 -18.70 -54.76 -2.14
C ALA A 328 -17.91 -56.09 -2.18
N ALA A 329 -16.91 -56.21 -3.07
CA ALA A 329 -16.03 -57.38 -3.15
C ALA A 329 -15.11 -57.54 -1.91
N ARG A 330 -14.93 -56.49 -1.09
CA ARG A 330 -14.16 -56.54 0.17
C ARG A 330 -15.02 -56.84 1.41
N LEU A 331 -16.34 -56.98 1.26
CA LEU A 331 -17.30 -57.20 2.35
C LEU A 331 -17.95 -58.61 2.36
N VAL A 332 -17.58 -59.52 1.45
CA VAL A 332 -18.14 -60.90 1.37
C VAL A 332 -17.08 -62.00 1.62
N GLY A 333 -15.88 -61.66 2.08
CA GLY A 333 -14.81 -62.63 2.36
C GLY A 333 -14.38 -62.64 3.81
N SER A 334 -15.22 -63.10 4.74
CA SER A 334 -14.76 -63.49 6.08
C SER A 334 -15.55 -64.69 6.61
N GLY A 335 -14.83 -65.80 6.81
CA GLY A 335 -15.14 -66.78 7.86
C GLY A 335 -14.72 -68.21 7.51
N PRO A 336 -14.48 -69.09 8.50
CA PRO A 336 -14.23 -68.84 9.93
C PRO A 336 -12.97 -69.56 10.48
N THR A 337 -12.52 -69.03 11.61
CA THR A 337 -11.49 -69.53 12.53
C THR A 337 -12.01 -70.64 13.46
N LEU A 338 -11.10 -71.47 13.99
CA LEU A 338 -10.95 -72.00 15.38
C LEU A 338 -10.46 -73.48 15.40
N PRO A 339 -9.83 -74.01 16.49
CA PRO A 339 -8.79 -73.44 17.37
C PRO A 339 -7.69 -74.54 17.71
N PRO A 340 -6.94 -74.57 18.84
CA PRO A 340 -5.50 -74.88 18.84
C PRO A 340 -5.12 -76.24 19.49
N LEU A 341 -3.84 -76.67 19.40
CA LEU A 341 -3.14 -77.55 20.36
C LEU A 341 -1.63 -77.74 20.05
N ALA A 342 -0.79 -77.41 21.05
CA ALA A 342 0.48 -78.01 21.53
C ALA A 342 1.61 -78.58 20.61
N VAL A 343 2.80 -77.92 20.69
CA VAL A 343 4.26 -78.33 20.83
C VAL A 343 4.82 -79.69 20.33
N PRO A 344 6.16 -79.93 20.31
CA PRO A 344 7.38 -79.21 19.84
C PRO A 344 8.14 -80.03 18.73
N THR A 345 9.35 -79.63 18.30
CA THR A 345 10.59 -80.49 18.18
C THR A 345 11.62 -79.99 17.13
N THR A 346 12.70 -79.40 17.66
CA THR A 346 14.15 -79.55 17.33
C THR A 346 14.79 -79.25 15.95
N SER A 347 16.00 -78.67 16.09
CA SER A 347 17.23 -78.84 15.29
C SER A 347 17.41 -77.94 14.07
N ALA A 348 18.31 -76.95 14.18
CA ALA A 348 19.72 -77.00 13.75
C ALA A 348 19.83 -76.64 12.25
N THR A 349 20.75 -75.83 11.72
CA THR A 349 22.05 -75.29 12.15
C THR A 349 22.45 -74.26 11.09
N SER A 350 23.24 -73.25 11.48
CA SER A 350 24.35 -72.66 10.72
C SER A 350 24.09 -72.10 9.30
N LYS A 351 24.37 -70.81 9.08
CA LYS A 351 25.71 -70.28 8.75
C LYS A 351 25.63 -68.78 8.40
N LEU A 352 26.66 -68.06 8.84
CA LEU A 352 27.10 -66.77 8.32
C LEU A 352 27.23 -66.82 6.78
N GLU A 353 26.96 -65.71 6.09
CA GLU A 353 27.97 -64.94 5.34
C GLU A 353 27.31 -63.69 4.70
N LEU A 354 28.01 -62.55 4.71
CA LEU A 354 27.70 -61.32 3.93
C LEU A 354 27.68 -61.61 2.40
N PRO A 355 27.06 -60.77 1.54
CA PRO A 355 27.88 -59.80 0.78
C PRO A 355 27.20 -58.51 0.24
N LEU A 356 28.01 -57.45 0.23
CA LEU A 356 28.18 -56.37 -0.77
C LEU A 356 26.99 -55.75 -1.54
N GLU A 357 26.87 -54.43 -1.40
CA GLU A 357 26.24 -53.45 -2.32
C GLU A 357 27.05 -53.24 -3.62
N PRO A 358 26.40 -52.83 -4.73
CA PRO A 358 26.59 -51.45 -5.25
C PRO A 358 25.30 -50.85 -5.91
N PRO A 359 25.32 -49.66 -6.57
CA PRO A 359 24.82 -48.37 -6.11
C PRO A 359 23.49 -47.89 -6.78
N PRO A 360 22.87 -46.77 -6.36
CA PRO A 360 21.59 -46.31 -6.92
C PRO A 360 21.74 -45.33 -8.10
N ALA A 361 20.82 -45.45 -9.06
CA ALA A 361 20.56 -44.46 -10.10
C ALA A 361 19.47 -43.47 -9.65
N SER A 362 19.71 -42.20 -9.93
CA SER A 362 18.86 -41.04 -9.68
C SER A 362 17.44 -41.17 -10.23
N GLN A 363 16.44 -40.74 -9.45
CA GLN A 363 15.25 -40.09 -9.99
C GLN A 363 14.90 -38.85 -9.17
N ALA A 364 14.87 -37.74 -9.90
CA ALA A 364 14.41 -36.44 -9.47
C ALA A 364 12.90 -36.46 -9.17
N SER A 365 12.48 -35.73 -8.14
CA SER A 365 11.10 -35.31 -7.98
C SER A 365 11.11 -33.92 -7.33
N GLY A 366 10.81 -32.91 -8.15
CA GLY A 366 10.59 -31.54 -7.72
C GLY A 366 9.33 -31.45 -6.88
N GLY A 367 9.48 -31.08 -5.61
CA GLY A 367 8.38 -30.67 -4.75
C GLY A 367 7.96 -29.25 -5.10
N THR A 368 6.75 -29.11 -5.64
CA THR A 368 6.04 -27.84 -5.74
C THR A 368 5.68 -27.39 -4.33
N THR A 369 6.43 -26.42 -3.79
CA THR A 369 6.05 -25.73 -2.55
C THR A 369 4.85 -24.83 -2.84
N SER A 370 3.68 -25.28 -2.40
CA SER A 370 2.51 -24.44 -2.24
C SER A 370 2.83 -23.36 -1.21
N THR A 371 3.00 -22.12 -1.67
CA THR A 371 3.08 -20.93 -0.82
C THR A 371 1.76 -20.78 -0.07
N SER A 372 1.75 -21.18 1.20
CA SER A 372 0.65 -20.94 2.13
C SER A 372 0.51 -19.42 2.33
N PHE A 373 -0.57 -18.86 1.81
CA PHE A 373 -0.97 -17.49 2.08
C PHE A 373 -1.31 -17.36 3.57
N ALA A 374 -0.49 -16.62 4.32
CA ALA A 374 -0.87 -16.16 5.64
C ALA A 374 -2.16 -15.31 5.54
N PRO A 375 -3.15 -15.50 6.43
CA PRO A 375 -4.38 -14.72 6.40
C PRO A 375 -4.07 -13.23 6.66
N PRO A 376 -4.85 -12.32 6.07
CA PRO A 376 -4.65 -10.88 6.28
C PRO A 376 -4.85 -10.56 7.77
N ILE A 377 -3.87 -9.90 8.36
CA ILE A 377 -3.97 -9.32 9.70
C ILE A 377 -5.17 -8.37 9.67
N ALA A 378 -6.19 -8.65 10.48
CA ALA A 378 -7.37 -7.81 10.58
C ALA A 378 -6.96 -6.36 10.94
N PRO A 379 -7.57 -5.34 10.31
CA PRO A 379 -7.27 -3.95 10.63
C PRO A 379 -7.55 -3.68 12.11
N ARG A 380 -6.69 -2.90 12.76
CA ARG A 380 -6.93 -2.47 14.14
C ARG A 380 -8.25 -1.67 14.19
N PRO A 381 -9.07 -1.84 15.24
CA PRO A 381 -10.34 -1.12 15.35
C PRO A 381 -10.11 0.40 15.33
N LEU A 382 -11.01 1.12 14.66
CA LEU A 382 -10.93 2.58 14.51
C LEU A 382 -10.94 3.27 15.88
N SER A 383 -9.85 3.99 16.21
CA SER A 383 -9.77 4.75 17.45
C SER A 383 -10.58 6.04 17.34
N GLN A 384 -11.75 6.09 17.99
CA GLN A 384 -12.59 7.29 18.06
C GLN A 384 -11.83 8.49 18.67
N LYS A 385 -10.90 8.24 19.59
CA LYS A 385 -10.03 9.28 20.16
C LYS A 385 -9.07 9.86 19.12
N ALA A 386 -8.51 9.02 18.25
CA ALA A 386 -7.64 9.46 17.16
C ALA A 386 -8.42 10.26 16.10
N VAL A 387 -9.62 9.79 15.74
CA VAL A 387 -10.54 10.51 14.85
C VAL A 387 -10.90 11.88 15.43
N ALA A 388 -11.28 11.95 16.71
CA ALA A 388 -11.61 13.22 17.37
C ALA A 388 -10.43 14.19 17.45
N ALA A 389 -9.20 13.69 17.62
CA ALA A 389 -8.00 14.52 17.58
C ALA A 389 -7.70 15.03 16.16
N LEU A 390 -7.87 14.17 15.15
CA LEU A 390 -7.61 14.48 13.75
C LEU A 390 -8.56 15.57 13.22
N VAL A 391 -9.86 15.44 13.52
CA VAL A 391 -10.90 16.36 13.03
C VAL A 391 -10.84 17.74 13.70
N LYS A 392 -10.15 17.87 14.85
CA LYS A 392 -9.89 19.17 15.47
C LYS A 392 -8.77 19.95 14.79
N ARG A 393 -7.92 19.30 14.00
CA ARG A 393 -6.80 19.95 13.31
C ARG A 393 -7.30 20.65 12.05
N THR A 394 -6.70 21.79 11.73
CA THR A 394 -6.92 22.45 10.43
C THR A 394 -6.50 21.53 9.29
N PRO A 395 -7.21 21.55 8.14
CA PRO A 395 -6.86 20.74 6.99
C PRO A 395 -5.46 21.15 6.50
N SER A 396 -4.52 20.23 6.62
CA SER A 396 -3.16 20.29 6.08
C SER A 396 -2.91 19.04 5.24
N PRO A 397 -1.88 19.00 4.38
CA PRO A 397 -1.56 17.81 3.60
C PRO A 397 -1.45 16.54 4.45
N GLU A 398 -0.73 16.61 5.58
CA GLU A 398 -0.58 15.49 6.53
C GLU A 398 -1.90 15.04 7.15
N VAL A 399 -2.76 15.99 7.53
CA VAL A 399 -4.07 15.68 8.13
C VAL A 399 -4.97 15.05 7.08
N CYS A 400 -4.96 15.57 5.85
CA CYS A 400 -5.77 15.06 4.75
C CYS A 400 -5.29 13.68 4.29
N ASP A 401 -3.99 13.41 4.33
CA ASP A 401 -3.42 12.08 4.08
C ASP A 401 -3.89 11.08 5.14
N GLU A 402 -3.91 11.48 6.41
CA GLU A 402 -4.35 10.62 7.50
C GLU A 402 -5.87 10.38 7.49
N VAL A 403 -6.68 11.41 7.21
CA VAL A 403 -8.12 11.28 7.00
C VAL A 403 -8.41 10.29 5.88
N PHE A 404 -7.68 10.41 4.78
CA PHE A 404 -7.82 9.52 3.64
C PHE A 404 -7.39 8.08 3.97
N ARG A 405 -6.26 7.90 4.65
CA ARG A 405 -5.80 6.58 5.11
C ARG A 405 -6.85 5.90 5.97
N ILE A 406 -7.48 6.64 6.90
CA ILE A 406 -8.56 6.14 7.74
C ILE A 406 -9.78 5.76 6.90
N SER A 407 -10.18 6.59 5.93
CA SER A 407 -11.36 6.30 5.10
C SER A 407 -11.21 5.00 4.31
N GLN A 408 -10.00 4.73 3.82
CA GLN A 408 -9.70 3.54 3.02
C GLN A 408 -9.52 2.28 3.86
N VAL A 409 -8.77 2.34 4.97
CA VAL A 409 -8.55 1.18 5.87
C VAL A 409 -9.86 0.64 6.42
N HIS A 410 -10.79 1.54 6.73
CA HIS A 410 -12.11 1.19 7.28
C HIS A 410 -13.20 1.08 6.20
N GLY A 411 -12.80 1.09 4.92
CA GLY A 411 -13.70 0.93 3.77
C GLY A 411 -14.93 1.84 3.86
N LEU A 412 -14.77 3.08 4.32
CA LEU A 412 -15.89 3.96 4.60
C LEU A 412 -16.74 4.15 3.36
N GLY A 413 -18.05 3.89 3.50
CA GLY A 413 -18.99 3.93 2.40
C GLY A 413 -18.98 2.76 1.43
N THR A 414 -18.24 1.71 1.74
CA THR A 414 -18.42 0.41 1.09
C THR A 414 -19.31 -0.49 1.94
N ARG A 415 -19.72 -1.64 1.39
CA ARG A 415 -20.40 -2.69 2.18
C ARG A 415 -19.54 -3.31 3.28
N GLN A 416 -18.23 -3.03 3.26
CA GLN A 416 -17.23 -3.53 4.20
C GLN A 416 -16.92 -2.53 5.32
N GLN A 417 -17.67 -1.43 5.40
CA GLN A 417 -17.48 -0.43 6.45
C GLN A 417 -17.61 -1.06 7.84
N ASP A 418 -16.53 -1.02 8.61
CA ASP A 418 -16.42 -1.63 9.93
C ASP A 418 -16.57 -0.61 11.08
N ALA A 419 -16.51 0.69 10.77
CA ALA A 419 -16.67 1.77 11.73
C ALA A 419 -17.28 3.04 11.11
N ASP A 420 -18.00 3.83 11.92
CA ASP A 420 -18.46 5.18 11.54
C ASP A 420 -17.65 6.25 12.30
N PRO A 421 -16.86 7.09 11.62
CA PRO A 421 -16.09 8.17 12.24
C PRO A 421 -16.94 9.41 12.56
N GLY A 422 -18.20 9.45 12.12
CA GLY A 422 -19.17 10.50 12.43
C GLY A 422 -19.06 11.77 11.58
N PRO A 423 -20.00 12.72 11.77
CA PRO A 423 -20.21 13.86 10.86
C PRO A 423 -19.08 14.89 10.90
N ALA A 424 -18.29 14.91 11.97
CA ALA A 424 -17.14 15.80 12.06
C ALA A 424 -16.02 15.35 11.10
N PHE A 425 -15.86 14.03 10.91
CA PHE A 425 -14.93 13.47 9.96
C PHE A 425 -15.36 13.74 8.51
N ASP A 426 -16.66 13.61 8.20
CA ASP A 426 -17.21 13.98 6.89
C ASP A 426 -16.91 15.44 6.51
N ARG A 427 -16.98 16.36 7.49
CA ARG A 427 -16.56 17.76 7.27
C ARG A 427 -15.08 17.90 6.98
N GLN A 428 -14.23 17.12 7.63
CA GLN A 428 -12.80 17.11 7.37
C GLN A 428 -12.48 16.59 5.96
N ILE A 429 -13.18 15.54 5.51
CA ILE A 429 -13.12 15.02 4.13
C ILE A 429 -13.44 16.14 3.14
N MET A 430 -14.58 16.82 3.31
CA MET A 430 -14.96 17.92 2.42
C MET A 430 -13.98 19.10 2.47
N ALA A 431 -13.41 19.41 3.63
CA ALA A 431 -12.42 20.47 3.77
C ALA A 431 -11.12 20.13 3.01
N CYS A 432 -10.69 18.86 3.06
CA CYS A 432 -9.54 18.36 2.30
C CYS A 432 -9.78 18.43 0.78
N VAL A 433 -10.98 18.04 0.33
CA VAL A 433 -11.39 18.17 -1.08
C VAL A 433 -11.45 19.63 -1.51
N GLY A 434 -12.10 20.50 -0.72
CA GLY A 434 -12.26 21.92 -1.04
C GLY A 434 -10.95 22.69 -1.10
N LYS A 435 -9.95 22.28 -0.32
CA LYS A 435 -8.58 22.83 -0.37
C LYS A 435 -7.70 22.22 -1.46
N ARG A 436 -8.22 21.29 -2.26
CA ARG A 436 -7.48 20.54 -3.30
C ARG A 436 -6.25 19.81 -2.78
N TYR A 437 -6.30 19.36 -1.52
CA TYR A 437 -5.25 18.49 -0.97
C TYR A 437 -5.35 17.05 -1.51
N TRP A 438 -6.49 16.71 -2.12
CA TRP A 438 -6.69 15.46 -2.84
C TRP A 438 -6.87 15.71 -4.33
N PRO A 439 -6.41 14.79 -5.19
CA PRO A 439 -6.56 14.92 -6.63
C PRO A 439 -8.02 14.87 -7.09
N PRO A 440 -8.37 15.48 -8.23
CA PRO A 440 -9.76 15.56 -8.72
C PRO A 440 -10.43 14.19 -8.92
N SER A 441 -9.64 13.17 -9.29
CA SER A 441 -10.12 11.79 -9.42
C SER A 441 -10.72 11.23 -8.13
N MET A 442 -10.26 11.71 -6.97
CA MET A 442 -10.78 11.29 -5.66
C MET A 442 -12.10 11.91 -5.26
N VAL A 443 -12.57 12.96 -5.95
CA VAL A 443 -13.93 13.47 -5.74
C VAL A 443 -14.96 12.37 -6.07
N SER A 444 -14.59 11.44 -6.95
CA SER A 444 -15.41 10.29 -7.33
C SER A 444 -15.23 9.05 -6.44
N ASP A 445 -14.37 9.11 -5.42
CA ASP A 445 -14.19 8.01 -4.46
C ASP A 445 -15.48 7.79 -3.65
N VAL A 446 -15.81 6.53 -3.39
CA VAL A 446 -17.06 6.15 -2.74
C VAL A 446 -17.17 6.72 -1.32
N SER A 447 -16.06 6.79 -0.58
CA SER A 447 -16.03 7.35 0.78
C SER A 447 -16.31 8.86 0.76
N VAL A 448 -15.80 9.56 -0.24
CA VAL A 448 -15.95 11.00 -0.45
C VAL A 448 -17.38 11.34 -0.89
N GLU A 449 -17.88 10.65 -1.91
CA GLU A 449 -19.25 10.80 -2.41
C GLU A 449 -20.28 10.55 -1.30
N GLN A 450 -20.04 9.55 -0.45
CA GLN A 450 -20.91 9.31 0.69
C GLN A 450 -20.81 10.38 1.78
N ALA A 451 -19.61 10.87 2.09
CA ALA A 451 -19.44 11.98 3.01
C ALA A 451 -20.21 13.23 2.51
N PHE A 452 -20.11 13.54 1.21
CA PHE A 452 -20.90 14.60 0.57
C PHE A 452 -22.41 14.36 0.71
N ARG A 453 -22.89 13.14 0.48
CA ARG A 453 -24.32 12.80 0.63
C ARG A 453 -24.81 12.95 2.06
N ARG A 454 -24.05 12.44 3.04
CA ARG A 454 -24.38 12.54 4.47
C ARG A 454 -24.43 13.99 4.92
N GLU A 455 -23.47 14.81 4.49
CA GLU A 455 -23.47 16.23 4.82
C GLU A 455 -24.66 16.95 4.17
N LYS A 456 -24.91 16.70 2.88
CA LYS A 456 -26.04 17.29 2.17
C LYS A 456 -27.37 16.96 2.86
N ALA A 457 -27.53 15.72 3.32
CA ALA A 457 -28.70 15.31 4.08
C ALA A 457 -28.81 16.05 5.42
N ARG A 458 -27.69 16.21 6.15
CA ARG A 458 -27.66 16.98 7.41
C ARG A 458 -28.06 18.44 7.20
N LEU A 459 -27.46 19.11 6.22
CA LEU A 459 -27.77 20.49 5.89
C LEU A 459 -29.23 20.65 5.47
N ALA A 460 -29.82 19.68 4.78
CA ALA A 460 -31.25 19.69 4.44
C ALA A 460 -32.17 19.54 5.67
N VAL A 461 -31.74 18.83 6.71
CA VAL A 461 -32.46 18.74 7.99
C VAL A 461 -32.34 20.06 8.76
N GLU A 462 -31.13 20.62 8.83
CA GLU A 462 -30.86 21.89 9.50
C GLU A 462 -31.61 23.05 8.85
N ASN A 463 -31.64 23.10 7.52
CA ASN A 463 -32.40 24.09 6.77
C ASN A 463 -33.91 23.99 7.03
N ARG A 464 -34.47 22.76 7.07
CA ARG A 464 -35.87 22.53 7.47
C ARG A 464 -36.17 23.02 8.88
N LYS A 465 -35.24 22.80 9.83
CA LYS A 465 -35.38 23.31 11.20
C LYS A 465 -35.38 24.84 11.24
N LEU A 466 -34.43 25.48 10.54
CA LEU A 466 -34.37 26.95 10.44
C LEU A 466 -35.64 27.53 9.80
N GLN A 467 -36.18 26.88 8.77
CA GLN A 467 -37.45 27.29 8.16
C GLN A 467 -38.62 27.17 9.15
N ALA A 468 -38.67 26.09 9.95
CA ALA A 468 -39.69 25.92 10.98
C ALA A 468 -39.56 26.98 12.10
N ASP A 469 -38.33 27.30 12.51
CA ASP A 469 -38.07 28.32 13.52
C ASP A 469 -38.44 29.72 13.00
N LEU A 470 -38.13 30.04 11.74
CA LEU A 470 -38.57 31.27 11.08
C LEU A 470 -40.10 31.33 10.95
N ALA A 471 -40.77 30.22 10.64
CA ALA A 471 -42.23 30.17 10.59
C ALA A 471 -42.86 30.41 11.96
N LYS A 472 -42.28 29.88 13.05
CA LYS A 472 -42.72 30.16 14.42
C LYS A 472 -42.57 31.63 14.80
N ILE A 473 -41.46 32.27 14.42
CA ILE A 473 -41.24 33.70 14.64
C ILE A 473 -42.27 34.55 13.87
N ARG A 474 -42.65 34.12 12.66
CA ARG A 474 -43.70 34.81 11.87
C ARG A 474 -45.10 34.63 12.45
N LEU A 475 -45.40 33.47 13.04
CA LEU A 475 -46.71 33.16 13.62
C LEU A 475 -46.90 33.73 15.03
N ASN A 476 -45.82 33.85 15.80
CA ASN A 476 -45.78 34.54 17.08
C ASN A 476 -44.73 35.65 17.01
N PRO A 477 -45.06 36.82 16.42
CA PRO A 477 -44.17 37.97 16.52
C PRO A 477 -43.92 38.26 18.00
N PRO A 478 -42.67 38.50 18.43
CA PRO A 478 -42.39 38.87 19.80
C PRO A 478 -43.25 40.09 20.16
N ALA A 479 -43.84 40.06 21.36
CA ALA A 479 -44.62 41.18 21.89
C ALA A 479 -43.81 42.47 21.68
N THR A 480 -44.51 43.46 21.12
CA THR A 480 -44.04 44.81 20.81
C THR A 480 -42.98 45.27 21.81
N TYR A 481 -41.76 45.51 21.31
CA TYR A 481 -40.75 46.22 22.09
C TYR A 481 -41.35 47.58 22.52
N PRO A 482 -41.19 47.98 23.80
CA PRO A 482 -41.54 49.33 24.19
C PRO A 482 -40.74 50.33 23.33
N PRO A 483 -41.34 51.45 22.92
CA PRO A 483 -40.68 52.43 22.05
C PRO A 483 -39.43 52.96 22.78
N GLY A 484 -38.24 52.53 22.33
CA GLY A 484 -36.96 52.99 22.89
C GLY A 484 -35.83 51.95 22.91
N ALA A 485 -36.11 50.65 22.78
CA ALA A 485 -35.07 49.62 22.77
C ALA A 485 -34.67 49.23 21.34
N VAL A 486 -33.66 49.91 20.79
CA VAL A 486 -32.99 49.48 19.55
C VAL A 486 -32.07 48.30 19.89
N PRO A 487 -32.30 47.08 19.36
CA PRO A 487 -31.30 46.03 19.46
C PRO A 487 -30.16 46.39 18.51
N GLN A 488 -28.96 46.64 19.03
CA GLN A 488 -27.77 46.68 18.19
C GLN A 488 -27.54 45.29 17.59
N VAL A 489 -27.97 45.11 16.35
CA VAL A 489 -27.53 43.99 15.52
C VAL A 489 -26.06 44.24 15.20
N LYS A 490 -25.17 43.65 16.01
CA LYS A 490 -23.75 43.55 15.69
C LYS A 490 -23.64 42.70 14.41
N GLY A 491 -23.51 43.37 13.28
CA GLY A 491 -23.38 42.74 11.97
C GLY A 491 -22.20 41.75 11.96
N ILE A 492 -22.51 40.46 11.85
CA ILE A 492 -21.57 39.42 11.42
C ILE A 492 -21.74 39.30 9.90
N PHE A 493 -21.41 40.37 9.19
CA PHE A 493 -21.04 40.31 7.78
C PHE A 493 -19.69 41.02 7.72
N LYS A 494 -18.63 40.24 7.96
CA LYS A 494 -17.29 40.66 7.55
C LYS A 494 -17.21 40.44 6.05
N ASP A 495 -16.93 41.53 5.36
CA ASP A 495 -16.67 41.63 3.95
C ASP A 495 -15.73 40.50 3.47
N SER A 496 -16.22 39.70 2.54
CA SER A 496 -15.36 38.93 1.64
C SER A 496 -15.06 39.83 0.45
N ALA A 497 -14.09 40.72 0.63
CA ALA A 497 -13.42 41.38 -0.48
C ALA A 497 -12.44 40.39 -1.11
N ILE A 498 -12.68 40.09 -2.39
CA ILE A 498 -11.76 39.48 -3.35
C ILE A 498 -10.62 40.49 -3.59
N PRO A 499 -9.34 40.07 -3.56
CA PRO A 499 -8.66 39.56 -4.77
C PRO A 499 -8.25 38.09 -4.69
#